data_AF-A0A820BEI9-F1
#
_entry.id   AF-A0A820BEI9-F1
#
_cell.length_a   1.000
_cell.length_b   1.000
_cell.length_c   1.000
_cell.angle_alpha   90.00
_cell.angle_beta   90.00
_cell.angle_gamma   90.00
#
_symmetry.space_group_name_H-M   'P 1'
#
loop_
_entity.id
_entity.type
_entity.pdbx_description
1 polymer ?
#
loop_
_entity_poly.entity_id
_entity_poly.type
_entity_poly.pdbx_seq_one_letter_code
_entity_poly.pdbx_strand_id
1 'polypeptide(L)'
;MSTISAYYKIESVLIVVGITVFVCLGVTLFSFQTKSDFTSCMGVLLFLAVDTQLIMGGKRHEISAEDYVFASLVLYIDIIYIFLCCS
;
A
#
# COMPACT_ATOMS: atom_id res chain seq x y z
N MET A 1 -27.25 15.50 -15.40
CA MET A 1 -26.01 16.08 -14.83
C MET A 1 -25.34 15.18 -13.78
N SER A 2 -25.90 14.02 -13.42
CA SER A 2 -25.40 13.20 -12.30
C SER A 2 -24.39 12.10 -12.68
N THR A 3 -24.15 11.86 -13.98
CA THR A 3 -23.27 10.79 -14.45
C THR A 3 -21.80 11.20 -14.48
N ILE A 4 -21.48 12.45 -14.81
CA ILE A 4 -20.09 12.92 -15.01
C ILE A 4 -19.27 12.85 -13.70
N SER A 5 -19.90 13.14 -12.55
CA SER A 5 -19.24 13.04 -11.23
C SER A 5 -18.95 11.60 -10.81
N ALA A 6 -19.78 10.63 -11.25
CA ALA A 6 -19.53 9.22 -11.01
C ALA A 6 -18.36 8.70 -11.85
N TYR A 7 -18.24 9.14 -13.12
CA TYR A 7 -17.14 8.72 -14.00
C TYR A 7 -15.76 9.11 -13.43
N TYR A 8 -15.58 10.34 -12.94
CA TYR A 8 -14.31 10.76 -12.33
C TYR A 8 -13.90 9.92 -11.11
N LYS A 9 -14.88 9.46 -10.33
CA LYS A 9 -14.63 8.62 -9.16
C LYS A 9 -14.22 7.20 -9.55
N ILE A 10 -14.82 6.62 -10.59
CA ILE A 10 -14.49 5.27 -11.05
C ILE A 10 -13.10 5.22 -11.72
N GLU A 11 -12.76 6.19 -12.56
CA GLU A 11 -11.43 6.29 -13.20
C GLU A 11 -10.32 6.40 -12.15
N SER A 12 -10.54 7.24 -11.12
CA SER A 12 -9.59 7.41 -10.00
C SER A 12 -9.40 6.12 -9.21
N VAL A 13 -10.49 5.38 -8.94
CA VAL A 13 -10.45 4.09 -8.24
C VAL A 13 -9.71 3.05 -9.08
N LEU A 14 -9.93 3.03 -10.39
CA LEU A 14 -9.32 2.05 -11.29
C LEU A 14 -7.79 2.24 -11.41
N ILE A 15 -7.31 3.49 -11.40
CA ILE A 15 -5.88 3.81 -11.38
C ILE A 15 -5.24 3.35 -10.07
N VAL A 16 -5.88 3.64 -8.93
CA VAL A 16 -5.38 3.22 -7.61
C VAL A 16 -5.30 1.69 -7.52
N VAL A 17 -6.37 1.00 -7.91
CA VAL A 17 -6.40 -0.47 -7.94
C VAL A 17 -5.33 -1.01 -8.90
N GLY A 18 -5.13 -0.39 -10.06
CA GLY A 18 -4.09 -0.78 -11.02
C GLY A 18 -2.68 -0.69 -10.43
N ILE A 19 -2.36 0.39 -9.71
CA ILE A 19 -1.06 0.57 -9.05
C ILE A 19 -0.89 -0.45 -7.92
N THR A 20 -1.91 -0.66 -7.09
CA THR A 20 -1.87 -1.65 -6.00
C THR A 20 -1.64 -3.06 -6.54
N VAL A 21 -2.33 -3.44 -7.61
CA VAL A 21 -2.15 -4.75 -8.26
C VAL A 21 -0.74 -4.89 -8.84
N PHE A 22 -0.22 -3.84 -9.49
CA PHE A 22 1.12 -3.86 -10.06
C PHE A 22 2.21 -4.01 -8.99
N VAL A 23 2.12 -3.26 -7.89
CA VAL A 23 3.05 -3.35 -6.76
C VAL A 23 2.97 -4.73 -6.10
N CYS A 24 1.76 -5.22 -5.82
CA CYS A 24 1.54 -6.56 -5.25
C CYS A 24 2.12 -7.67 -6.14
N LEU A 25 1.90 -7.60 -7.47
CA LEU A 25 2.45 -8.58 -8.40
C LEU A 25 3.98 -8.52 -8.49
N GLY A 26 4.55 -7.31 -8.50
CA GLY A 26 6.01 -7.13 -8.49
C GLY A 26 6.67 -7.74 -7.26
N VAL A 27 6.14 -7.47 -6.07
CA VAL A 27 6.62 -8.06 -4.81
C VAL A 27 6.44 -9.57 -4.79
N THR A 28 5.31 -10.08 -5.31
CA THR A 28 5.03 -11.52 -5.37
C THR A 28 6.00 -12.26 -6.28
N LEU A 29 6.27 -11.74 -7.48
CA LEU A 29 7.21 -12.34 -8.44
C LEU A 29 8.65 -12.26 -7.95
N PHE A 30 9.05 -11.15 -7.32
CA PHE A 30 10.37 -11.00 -6.70
C PHE A 30 10.54 -11.99 -5.53
N SER A 31 9.50 -12.17 -4.72
CA SER A 31 9.47 -13.16 -3.65
C SER A 31 9.46 -14.61 -4.15
N PHE A 32 9.10 -14.87 -5.41
CA PHE A 32 9.14 -16.23 -5.98
C PHE A 32 10.53 -16.60 -6.51
N GLN A 33 11.37 -15.62 -6.87
CA GLN A 33 12.78 -15.85 -7.21
C GLN A 33 13.68 -16.03 -5.97
N THR A 34 13.27 -15.50 -4.81
CA THR A 34 13.96 -15.64 -3.52
C THR A 34 13.29 -16.74 -2.71
N LYS A 35 14.02 -17.80 -2.34
CA LYS A 35 13.46 -18.98 -1.67
C LYS A 35 12.90 -18.66 -0.26
N SER A 36 11.61 -18.29 -0.22
CA SER A 36 10.67 -18.34 0.91
C SER A 36 11.12 -17.66 2.21
N ASP A 37 10.73 -16.40 2.40
CA ASP A 37 10.77 -15.73 3.69
C ASP A 37 9.37 -15.28 4.13
N PHE A 38 8.94 -15.81 5.28
CA PHE A 38 7.67 -15.54 5.97
C PHE A 38 7.49 -14.07 6.41
N THR A 39 8.52 -13.23 6.24
CA THR A 39 8.50 -11.82 6.60
C THR A 39 7.63 -10.96 5.67
N SER A 40 7.49 -11.33 4.39
CA SER A 40 6.63 -10.59 3.44
C SER A 40 5.18 -10.49 3.94
N CYS A 41 4.69 -11.52 4.63
CA CYS A 41 3.36 -11.51 5.25
C CYS A 41 3.20 -10.39 6.29
N MET A 42 4.23 -10.07 7.08
CA MET A 42 4.19 -8.99 8.07
C MET A 42 4.00 -7.62 7.39
N GLY A 43 4.74 -7.36 6.30
CA GLY A 43 4.62 -6.12 5.52
C GLY A 43 3.26 -5.96 4.84
N VAL A 44 2.73 -7.05 4.27
CA VAL A 44 1.41 -7.05 3.60
C VAL A 44 0.27 -6.82 4.62
N LEU A 45 0.36 -7.41 5.81
CA LEU A 45 -0.63 -7.21 6.87
C LEU A 45 -0.67 -5.76 7.36
N LEU A 46 0.48 -5.10 7.50
CA LEU A 46 0.55 -3.68 7.88
C LEU A 46 -0.02 -2.77 6.80
N PHE A 47 0.31 -3.01 5.53
CA PHE A 47 -0.25 -2.26 4.40
C PHE A 47 -1.78 -2.39 4.35
N LEU A 48 -2.28 -3.62 4.45
CA LEU A 48 -3.73 -3.89 4.45
C LEU A 48 -4.44 -3.26 5.66
N ALA A 49 -3.79 -3.21 6.82
CA ALA A 49 -4.33 -2.55 8.01
C ALA A 49 -4.43 -1.03 7.81
N VAL A 50 -3.43 -0.38 7.21
CA VAL A 50 -3.44 1.06 6.89
C VAL A 50 -4.55 1.37 5.88
N ASP A 51 -4.66 0.59 4.80
CA ASP A 51 -5.74 0.72 3.81
C ASP A 51 -7.13 0.57 4.46
N THR A 52 -7.31 -0.44 5.31
CA THR A 52 -8.59 -0.68 5.99
C THR A 52 -8.93 0.45 6.97
N GLN A 53 -7.94 0.99 7.70
CA GLN A 53 -8.15 2.13 8.59
C GLN A 53 -8.52 3.40 7.83
N LEU A 54 -8.00 3.59 6.61
CA LEU A 54 -8.36 4.72 5.76
C LEU A 54 -9.79 4.61 5.21
N ILE A 55 -10.29 3.38 5.00
CA ILE A 55 -11.64 3.11 4.49
C ILE A 55 -12.69 3.08 5.62
N MET A 56 -12.39 2.49 6.78
CA MET A 56 -13.31 2.40 7.93
C MET A 56 -13.23 3.62 8.86
N GLY A 57 -12.17 4.43 8.75
CA GLY A 57 -11.95 5.66 9.52
C GLY A 57 -12.89 6.79 9.12
N GLY A 58 -14.11 6.75 9.62
CA GLY A 58 -15.06 7.86 9.53
C GLY A 58 -14.57 9.10 10.28
N LYS A 59 -13.99 10.06 9.54
CA LYS A 59 -13.81 11.50 9.87
C LYS A 59 -12.95 11.86 11.09
N ARG A 60 -11.91 12.67 10.81
CA ARG A 60 -11.04 13.49 11.69
C ARG A 60 -9.71 12.86 12.14
N HIS A 61 -8.84 12.59 11.18
CA HIS A 61 -7.53 13.20 11.27
C HIS A 61 -7.33 13.95 9.96
N GLU A 62 -7.10 15.26 10.02
CA GLU A 62 -6.34 15.94 9.00
C GLU A 62 -4.94 15.33 9.12
N ILE A 63 -4.75 14.12 8.58
CA ILE A 63 -3.43 13.50 8.46
C ILE A 63 -2.73 14.46 7.51
N SER A 64 -1.94 15.37 8.07
CA SER A 64 -1.17 16.29 7.26
C SER A 64 -0.32 15.42 6.32
N ALA A 65 -0.15 15.87 5.08
CA ALA A 65 0.56 15.09 4.06
C ALA A 65 1.96 14.66 4.55
N GLU A 66 2.54 15.40 5.49
CA GLU A 66 3.77 15.05 6.21
C GLU A 66 3.72 13.72 6.97
N ASP A 67 2.63 13.40 7.68
CA ASP A 67 2.50 12.14 8.45
C ASP A 67 2.38 10.92 7.52
N TYR A 68 1.71 11.09 6.37
CA TYR A 68 1.62 10.03 5.37
C TYR A 68 2.97 9.78 4.70
N VAL A 69 3.72 10.85 4.39
CA VAL A 69 5.07 10.75 3.83
C VAL A 69 6.02 10.10 4.84
N PHE A 70 5.94 10.48 6.12
CA PHE A 70 6.78 9.89 7.17
C PHE A 70 6.45 8.41 7.41
N ALA A 71 5.17 8.05 7.48
CA ALA A 71 4.74 6.66 7.59
C ALA A 71 5.20 5.82 6.40
N SER A 72 5.08 6.36 5.17
CA SER A 72 5.58 5.70 3.96
C SER A 72 7.10 5.52 3.96
N LEU A 73 7.85 6.54 4.41
CA LEU A 73 9.31 6.48 4.50
C LEU A 73 9.78 5.46 5.54
N VAL A 74 9.16 5.43 6.72
CA VAL A 74 9.45 4.42 7.75
C VAL A 74 9.19 3.02 7.23
N LEU A 75 8.04 2.79 6.57
CA LEU A 75 7.69 1.49 5.98
C LEU A 75 8.70 1.08 4.90
N TYR A 76 9.15 2.04 4.07
CA TYR A 76 10.16 1.78 3.04
C TYR A 76 11.52 1.38 3.63
N ILE A 77 11.98 2.09 4.67
CA ILE A 77 13.22 1.77 5.37
C ILE A 77 13.11 0.41 6.07
N ASP A 78 11.97 0.09 6.68
CA ASP A 78 11.72 -1.20 7.33
C ASP A 78 11.78 -2.37 6.32
N ILE A 79 11.14 -2.21 5.15
CA ILE A 79 11.23 -3.18 4.03
C ILE A 79 12.67 -3.38 3.57
N ILE A 80 13.46 -2.31 3.44
CA ILE A 80 14.87 -2.42 3.04
C ILE A 80 15.69 -3.15 4.11
N TYR A 81 15.52 -2.80 5.38
CA TYR A 81 16.23 -3.46 6.49
C TYR A 81 15.88 -4.95 6.57
N ILE A 82 14.63 -5.30 6.35
CA ILE A 82 14.15 -6.67 6.24
C ILE A 82 14.83 -7.40 5.08
N PHE A 83 14.87 -6.79 3.89
CA PHE A 83 15.50 -7.40 2.71
C PHE A 83 17.02 -7.54 2.87
N LEU A 84 17.66 -6.57 3.51
CA LEU A 84 19.09 -6.59 3.80
C LEU A 84 19.43 -7.58 4.92
N CYS A 85 18.51 -7.83 5.87
CA CYS A 85 18.69 -8.82 6.93
C CYS A 85 18.48 -10.26 6.44
N CYS A 86 17.63 -10.48 5.43
CA CYS A 86 17.39 -11.79 4.83
C CYS A 86 18.38 -12.16 3.70
N SER A 87 19.20 -11.21 3.23
CA SER A 87 20.30 -11.47 2.29
C SER A 87 21.62 -11.73 3.01
#